data_AF-A0A935T4N9-F1
#
_entry.id   AF-A0A935T4N9-F1
#
_cell.length_a   1.000
_cell.length_b   1.000
_cell.length_c   1.000
_cell.angle_alpha   90.00
_cell.angle_beta   90.00
_cell.angle_gamma   90.00
#
_symmetry.space_group_name_H-M   'P 1'
#
loop_
_entity.id
_entity.type
_entity.pdbx_description
1 polymer ?
#
loop_
_entity_poly.entity_id
_entity_poly.type
_entity_poly.pdbx_seq_one_letter_code
_entity_poly.pdbx_strand_id
1 'polypeptide(L)'
;MATMRIRSVASFVSMLTTCIALVAFAAGCGGGPRLRYRHEFSLAPGQQHHAGLAKALLIPLDYANSEPIKGLNVSNEKIAALIVTHLESKGITVERIDPARFRDVADEAYRAVLAERKAGASGVVSSRIELGDVVPRIVEKLETRSDLVVSANVVMRTGEWNGGSTLVWDGVRRRDRTAGAGATTGTSPGSSLEVALHAPDGARVFSGYGGLDLVFQFNLQKKIMEIRPTLLQDESNLAEGVCVAFYPYFGMEEYCNR
;
A
#
# COMPACT_ATOMS: atom_id res chain seq x y z
N MET A 1 -15.43 -72.87 -29.65
CA MET A 1 -16.15 -73.05 -30.92
C MET A 1 -17.24 -71.99 -31.01
N ALA A 2 -17.38 -71.42 -32.21
CA ALA A 2 -18.23 -70.31 -32.62
C ALA A 2 -19.64 -70.22 -31.99
N THR A 3 -20.15 -69.01 -31.76
CA THR A 3 -21.14 -68.42 -32.69
C THR A 3 -21.42 -66.93 -32.43
N MET A 4 -21.41 -66.24 -33.56
CA MET A 4 -21.68 -64.83 -33.88
C MET A 4 -23.17 -64.62 -34.17
N ARG A 5 -23.72 -63.40 -33.93
CA ARG A 5 -24.80 -62.68 -34.67
C ARG A 5 -25.19 -61.44 -33.83
N ILE A 6 -24.81 -60.20 -34.18
CA ILE A 6 -25.25 -59.29 -35.28
C ILE A 6 -26.76 -58.97 -35.27
N ARG A 7 -27.04 -57.66 -35.33
CA ARG A 7 -28.23 -56.91 -35.81
C ARG A 7 -29.07 -56.29 -34.68
N SER A 8 -29.58 -55.06 -34.76
CA SER A 8 -29.57 -54.02 -35.79
C SER A 8 -30.32 -52.79 -35.24
N VAL A 9 -29.76 -51.59 -35.47
CA VAL A 9 -30.35 -50.34 -36.02
C VAL A 9 -31.71 -49.80 -35.51
N ALA A 10 -31.77 -48.45 -35.49
CA ALA A 10 -32.93 -47.53 -35.51
C ALA A 10 -33.37 -47.02 -34.11
N SER A 11 -33.67 -45.74 -33.88
CA SER A 11 -33.85 -44.59 -34.77
C SER A 11 -33.75 -43.28 -33.97
N PHE A 12 -33.31 -42.24 -34.68
CA PHE A 12 -33.48 -40.81 -34.43
C PHE A 12 -34.89 -40.41 -33.95
N VAL A 13 -34.98 -39.65 -32.85
CA VAL A 13 -35.96 -38.56 -32.59
C VAL A 13 -35.29 -37.60 -31.60
N SER A 14 -34.63 -36.53 -32.03
CA SER A 14 -35.18 -35.17 -32.13
C SER A 14 -36.05 -34.75 -30.93
N MET A 15 -35.44 -34.18 -29.89
CA MET A 15 -36.12 -33.17 -29.10
C MET A 15 -35.13 -32.09 -28.68
N LEU A 16 -35.05 -31.09 -29.56
CA LEU A 16 -34.67 -29.73 -29.25
C LEU A 16 -35.50 -29.29 -28.03
N THR A 17 -34.88 -29.13 -26.87
CA THR A 17 -35.48 -28.35 -25.77
C THR A 17 -34.43 -27.38 -25.25
N THR A 18 -34.46 -26.26 -25.93
CA THR A 18 -33.95 -24.94 -25.61
C THR A 18 -34.18 -24.58 -24.15
N CYS A 19 -33.26 -24.92 -23.26
CA CYS A 19 -33.08 -24.21 -21.99
C CYS A 19 -32.02 -23.13 -22.20
N ILE A 20 -32.46 -21.98 -22.72
CA ILE A 20 -31.73 -20.71 -22.59
C ILE A 20 -31.72 -20.39 -21.10
N ALA A 21 -30.71 -20.90 -20.39
CA ALA A 21 -30.34 -20.38 -19.09
C ALA A 21 -29.69 -19.02 -19.35
N LEU A 22 -30.54 -18.01 -19.39
CA LEU A 22 -30.19 -16.60 -19.37
C LEU A 22 -29.56 -16.32 -18.01
N VAL A 23 -28.28 -16.70 -17.84
CA VAL A 23 -27.47 -16.25 -16.73
C VAL A 23 -27.24 -14.78 -17.00
N ALA A 24 -28.13 -13.96 -16.44
CA ALA A 24 -27.91 -12.56 -16.21
C ALA A 24 -26.60 -12.47 -15.40
N PHE A 25 -25.49 -12.27 -16.11
CA PHE A 25 -24.36 -11.55 -15.57
C PHE A 25 -24.88 -10.14 -15.27
N ALA A 26 -25.48 -10.02 -14.09
CA ALA A 26 -25.50 -8.78 -13.37
C ALA A 26 -24.04 -8.35 -13.32
N ALA A 27 -23.67 -7.45 -14.22
CA ALA A 27 -22.64 -6.46 -13.97
C ALA A 27 -23.10 -5.68 -12.74
N GLY A 28 -22.92 -6.31 -11.57
CA GLY A 28 -22.90 -5.61 -10.30
C GLY A 28 -21.76 -4.63 -10.44
N CYS A 29 -22.10 -3.38 -10.76
CA CYS A 29 -21.24 -2.25 -10.53
C CYS A 29 -20.66 -2.43 -9.13
N GLY A 30 -19.39 -2.79 -9.07
CA GLY A 30 -18.67 -3.15 -7.87
C GLY A 30 -18.64 -1.98 -6.91
N GLY A 31 -19.70 -1.83 -6.12
CA GLY A 31 -19.62 -1.22 -4.81
C GLY A 31 -18.91 -2.22 -3.90
N GLY A 32 -17.61 -2.42 -4.13
CA GLY A 32 -16.77 -3.05 -3.12
C GLY A 32 -16.91 -2.29 -1.79
N PRO A 33 -16.60 -2.93 -0.66
CA PRO A 33 -16.58 -2.27 0.64
C PRO A 33 -15.80 -0.98 0.53
N ARG A 34 -16.50 0.13 0.67
CA ARG A 34 -15.87 1.44 0.74
C ARG A 34 -15.37 1.56 2.16
N LEU A 35 -14.06 1.79 2.31
CA LEU A 35 -13.55 2.39 3.54
C LEU A 35 -14.52 3.49 3.93
N ARG A 36 -15.06 3.41 5.14
CA ARG A 36 -16.12 4.35 5.59
C ARG A 36 -15.63 5.81 5.61
N TYR A 37 -14.33 6.00 5.40
CA TYR A 37 -13.60 7.24 5.49
C TYR A 37 -12.76 7.47 4.24
N ARG A 38 -12.44 8.74 3.97
CA ARG A 38 -11.61 9.13 2.81
C ARG A 38 -10.26 8.41 2.89
N HIS A 39 -9.99 7.63 1.86
CA HIS A 39 -8.75 6.87 1.69
C HIS A 39 -8.20 7.18 0.31
N GLU A 40 -7.02 7.80 0.28
CA GLU A 40 -6.36 8.16 -0.96
C GLU A 40 -5.46 7.01 -1.39
N PHE A 41 -5.64 6.54 -2.62
CA PHE A 41 -4.77 5.56 -3.23
C PHE A 41 -4.74 5.74 -4.75
N SER A 42 -3.71 5.19 -5.37
CA SER A 42 -3.56 5.06 -6.82
C SER A 42 -3.21 3.61 -7.14
N LEU A 43 -3.86 3.05 -8.17
CA LEU A 43 -3.60 1.69 -8.65
C LEU A 43 -3.49 1.76 -10.17
N ALA A 44 -2.37 1.32 -10.72
CA ALA A 44 -2.18 1.28 -12.16
C ALA A 44 -3.19 0.30 -12.81
N PRO A 45 -3.82 0.66 -13.94
CA PRO A 45 -4.77 -0.23 -14.62
C PRO A 45 -4.14 -1.59 -14.95
N GLY A 46 -4.84 -2.68 -14.61
CA GLY A 46 -4.37 -4.05 -14.86
C GLY A 46 -3.28 -4.54 -13.89
N GLN A 47 -2.81 -3.71 -12.97
CA GLN A 47 -1.77 -4.05 -11.99
C GLN A 47 -2.37 -4.42 -10.62
N GLN A 48 -3.56 -5.03 -10.62
CA GLN A 48 -4.17 -5.57 -9.40
C GLN A 48 -3.30 -6.72 -8.87
N HIS A 49 -3.29 -6.91 -7.55
CA HIS A 49 -2.55 -8.01 -6.95
C HIS A 49 -2.93 -9.35 -7.58
N HIS A 50 -1.92 -10.14 -7.94
CA HIS A 50 -2.06 -11.50 -8.44
C HIS A 50 -1.18 -12.44 -7.63
N ALA A 51 -1.60 -13.70 -7.52
CA ALA A 51 -0.93 -14.73 -6.71
C ALA A 51 0.50 -15.10 -7.17
N GLY A 52 0.97 -14.52 -8.28
CA GLY A 52 2.32 -14.75 -8.80
C GLY A 52 3.42 -13.91 -8.15
N LEU A 53 3.06 -12.96 -7.27
CA LEU A 53 4.03 -12.12 -6.56
C LEU A 53 4.52 -12.87 -5.33
N ALA A 54 5.79 -13.29 -5.32
CA ALA A 54 6.35 -14.14 -4.27
C ALA A 54 7.40 -13.43 -3.42
N LYS A 55 8.11 -12.44 -3.97
CA LYS A 55 9.21 -11.76 -3.29
C LYS A 55 9.13 -10.24 -3.42
N ALA A 56 9.35 -9.53 -2.33
CA ALA A 56 9.42 -8.07 -2.30
C ALA A 56 10.75 -7.60 -1.68
N LEU A 57 11.34 -6.53 -2.24
CA LEU A 57 12.42 -5.77 -1.62
C LEU A 57 11.80 -4.62 -0.83
N LEU A 58 12.03 -4.58 0.49
CA LEU A 58 11.64 -3.44 1.32
C LEU A 58 12.81 -2.45 1.42
N ILE A 59 12.64 -1.27 0.84
CA ILE A 59 13.56 -0.13 0.95
C ILE A 59 13.52 0.40 2.40
N PRO A 60 14.65 0.90 2.95
CA PRO A 60 14.66 1.57 4.25
C PRO A 60 13.59 2.67 4.35
N LEU A 61 12.86 2.67 5.46
CA LEU A 61 11.78 3.63 5.70
C LEU A 61 12.31 5.07 5.60
N ASP A 62 11.50 5.97 5.04
CA ASP A 62 11.81 7.39 4.82
C ASP A 62 13.00 7.67 3.89
N TYR A 63 13.55 6.67 3.18
CA TYR A 63 14.65 6.92 2.24
C TYR A 63 14.25 7.92 1.14
N ALA A 64 13.03 7.77 0.60
CA ALA A 64 12.52 8.63 -0.46
C ALA A 64 11.83 9.90 0.08
N ASN A 65 11.82 10.10 1.40
CA ASN A 65 11.17 11.23 2.05
C ASN A 65 12.13 12.44 2.00
N SER A 66 11.82 13.43 1.16
CA SER A 66 12.59 14.67 1.08
C SER A 66 12.42 15.58 2.30
N GLU A 67 11.36 15.37 3.08
CA GLU A 67 10.99 16.21 4.23
C GLU A 67 10.68 15.33 5.46
N PRO A 68 11.68 14.56 5.96
CA PRO A 68 11.45 13.67 7.09
C PRO A 68 11.14 14.48 8.34
N ILE A 69 10.08 14.07 9.05
CA ILE A 69 9.64 14.76 10.26
C ILE A 69 10.56 14.35 11.42
N LYS A 70 11.29 15.31 11.95
CA LYS A 70 12.21 15.10 13.08
C LYS A 70 11.48 14.45 14.25
N GLY A 71 12.01 13.33 14.74
CA GLY A 71 11.47 12.62 15.90
C GLY A 71 10.41 11.56 15.58
N LEU A 72 9.90 11.46 14.35
CA LEU A 72 9.02 10.34 13.97
C LEU A 72 9.80 9.09 13.55
N ASN A 73 11.08 9.25 13.22
CA ASN A 73 11.95 8.15 12.80
C ASN A 73 12.23 7.11 13.91
N VAL A 74 11.88 7.41 15.17
CA VAL A 74 12.07 6.52 16.33
C VAL A 74 11.32 5.19 16.20
N SER A 75 10.23 5.18 15.41
CA SER A 75 9.40 3.98 15.20
C SER A 75 9.65 3.31 13.84
N ASN A 76 10.65 3.74 13.07
CA ASN A 76 10.85 3.25 11.70
C ASN A 76 11.10 1.74 11.65
N GLU A 77 11.90 1.19 12.58
CA GLU A 77 12.13 -0.25 12.65
C GLU A 77 10.87 -1.05 13.01
N LYS A 78 10.03 -0.50 13.91
CA LYS A 78 8.76 -1.14 14.28
C LYS A 78 7.78 -1.13 13.10
N ILE A 79 7.66 0.00 12.40
CA ILE A 79 6.81 0.11 11.22
C ILE A 79 7.31 -0.81 10.10
N ALA A 80 8.63 -0.85 9.85
CA ALA A 80 9.22 -1.76 8.86
C ALA A 80 8.94 -3.23 9.21
N ALA A 81 9.04 -3.62 10.48
CA ALA A 81 8.69 -4.97 10.92
C ALA A 81 7.21 -5.29 10.69
N LEU A 82 6.30 -4.35 10.96
CA LEU A 82 4.87 -4.52 10.69
C LEU A 82 4.56 -4.62 9.19
N ILE A 83 5.27 -3.86 8.34
CA ILE A 83 5.17 -4.00 6.87
C ILE A 83 5.60 -5.41 6.45
N VAL A 84 6.71 -5.91 6.97
CA VAL A 84 7.19 -7.27 6.70
C VAL A 84 6.14 -8.30 7.09
N THR A 85 5.65 -8.24 8.33
CA THR A 85 4.59 -9.14 8.82
C THR A 85 3.33 -9.06 7.95
N HIS A 86 2.93 -7.86 7.53
CA HIS A 86 1.78 -7.68 6.64
C HIS A 86 1.99 -8.38 5.30
N LEU A 87 3.12 -8.16 4.63
CA LEU A 87 3.43 -8.76 3.33
C LEU A 87 3.58 -10.30 3.42
N GLU A 88 4.25 -10.80 4.46
CA GLU A 88 4.40 -12.23 4.71
C GLU A 88 3.04 -12.91 4.98
N SER A 89 2.11 -12.23 5.63
CA SER A 89 0.72 -12.73 5.80
C SER A 89 -0.03 -12.89 4.47
N LYS A 90 0.46 -12.26 3.39
CA LYS A 90 -0.05 -12.39 2.01
C LYS A 90 0.75 -13.39 1.18
N GLY A 91 1.68 -14.13 1.80
CA GLY A 91 2.53 -15.11 1.12
C GLY A 91 3.72 -14.51 0.38
N ILE A 92 4.07 -13.24 0.64
CA ILE A 92 5.19 -12.54 0.01
C ILE A 92 6.39 -12.58 0.95
N THR A 93 7.49 -13.17 0.50
CA THR A 93 8.77 -13.12 1.23
C THR A 93 9.39 -11.74 1.09
N VAL A 94 9.77 -11.12 2.21
CA VAL A 94 10.35 -9.77 2.19
C VAL A 94 11.86 -9.82 2.40
N GLU A 95 12.61 -9.32 1.42
CA GLU A 95 14.02 -9.03 1.57
C GLU A 95 14.19 -7.63 2.15
N ARG A 96 14.77 -7.55 3.35
CA ARG A 96 15.22 -6.29 3.94
C ARG A 96 16.67 -6.05 3.58
N ILE A 97 17.00 -4.81 3.27
CA ILE A 97 18.36 -4.40 3.01
C ILE A 97 18.87 -3.47 4.12
N ASP A 98 20.15 -3.61 4.45
CA ASP A 98 20.84 -2.69 5.34
C ASP A 98 20.77 -1.24 4.82
N PRO A 99 20.40 -0.25 5.65
CA PRO A 99 20.25 1.13 5.20
C PRO A 99 21.51 1.76 4.60
N ALA A 100 22.71 1.42 5.09
CA ALA A 100 23.95 1.96 4.56
C ALA A 100 24.24 1.37 3.18
N ARG A 101 24.14 0.04 3.04
CA ARG A 101 24.30 -0.65 1.75
C ARG A 101 23.30 -0.13 0.71
N PHE A 102 22.04 0.05 1.12
CA PHE A 102 21.01 0.58 0.21
C PHE A 102 21.33 2.00 -0.26
N ARG A 103 21.76 2.88 0.66
CA ARG A 103 22.13 4.26 0.32
C ARG A 103 23.25 4.30 -0.72
N ASP A 104 24.30 3.51 -0.54
CA ASP A 104 25.42 3.48 -1.48
C ASP A 104 24.97 3.07 -2.89
N VAL A 105 24.13 2.03 -2.98
CA VAL A 105 23.59 1.54 -4.25
C VAL A 105 22.63 2.56 -4.89
N ALA A 106 21.76 3.16 -4.10
CA ALA A 106 20.79 4.12 -4.58
C ALA A 106 21.45 5.44 -5.04
N ASP A 107 22.49 5.91 -4.35
CA ASP A 107 23.27 7.08 -4.75
C ASP A 107 24.05 6.83 -6.06
N GLU A 108 24.55 5.62 -6.26
CA GLU A 108 25.16 5.23 -7.52
C GLU A 108 24.12 5.15 -8.66
N ALA A 109 22.98 4.52 -8.41
CA ALA A 109 21.87 4.44 -9.37
C ALA A 109 21.37 5.83 -9.78
N TYR A 110 21.19 6.73 -8.80
CA TYR A 110 20.78 8.12 -9.04
C TYR A 110 21.79 8.86 -9.91
N ARG A 111 23.09 8.78 -9.61
CA ARG A 111 24.15 9.42 -10.41
C ARG A 111 24.15 8.91 -11.85
N ALA A 112 23.92 7.61 -12.06
CA ALA A 112 23.88 7.03 -13.39
C ALA A 112 22.67 7.52 -14.19
N VAL A 113 21.46 7.52 -13.61
CA VAL A 113 20.25 8.07 -14.25
C VAL A 113 20.43 9.55 -14.58
N LEU A 114 21.01 10.32 -13.66
CA LEU A 114 21.28 11.74 -13.87
C LEU A 114 22.24 11.98 -15.04
N ALA A 115 23.29 11.17 -15.16
CA ALA A 115 24.24 11.26 -16.26
C ALA A 115 23.58 10.97 -17.62
N GLU A 116 22.71 9.96 -17.70
CA GLU A 116 21.99 9.61 -18.93
C GLU A 116 21.00 10.68 -19.37
N ARG A 117 20.28 11.29 -18.41
CA ARG A 117 19.38 12.41 -18.70
C ARG A 117 20.15 13.62 -19.22
N LYS A 118 21.29 13.95 -18.60
CA LYS A 118 22.16 15.04 -19.06
C LYS A 118 22.77 14.78 -20.44
N ALA A 119 23.05 13.52 -20.76
CA ALA A 119 23.56 13.11 -22.07
C ALA A 119 22.49 13.15 -23.18
N GLY A 120 21.22 13.44 -22.85
CA GLY A 120 20.11 13.45 -23.81
C GLY A 120 19.67 12.04 -24.25
N ALA A 121 20.21 10.98 -23.64
CA ALA A 121 19.99 9.60 -24.06
C ALA A 121 18.60 9.06 -23.69
N SER A 122 17.94 9.67 -22.69
CA SER A 122 16.69 9.13 -22.12
C SER A 122 15.40 9.61 -22.79
N GLY A 123 15.44 10.65 -23.64
CA GLY A 123 14.23 11.28 -24.19
C GLY A 123 13.33 11.95 -23.13
N VAL A 124 13.69 11.90 -21.84
CA VAL A 124 12.93 12.48 -20.72
C VAL A 124 13.37 13.93 -20.51
N VAL A 125 12.42 14.85 -20.64
CA VAL A 125 12.64 16.30 -20.48
C VAL A 125 12.58 16.75 -19.01
N SER A 126 12.10 15.90 -18.10
CA SER A 126 12.02 16.21 -16.67
C SER A 126 13.38 16.14 -15.98
N SER A 127 13.75 17.22 -15.31
CA SER A 127 14.92 17.27 -14.41
C SER A 127 14.69 16.53 -13.09
N ARG A 128 13.44 16.21 -12.74
CA ARG A 128 13.10 15.52 -11.50
C ARG A 128 13.27 14.01 -11.68
N ILE A 129 14.21 13.44 -10.95
CA ILE A 129 14.40 11.98 -10.83
C ILE A 129 13.52 11.51 -9.67
N GLU A 130 12.61 10.59 -9.96
CA GLU A 130 11.78 9.92 -8.97
C GLU A 130 12.35 8.54 -8.62
N LEU A 131 11.85 7.93 -7.54
CA LEU A 131 12.28 6.59 -7.14
C LEU A 131 12.10 5.56 -8.26
N GLY A 132 11.00 5.63 -9.01
CA GLY A 132 10.74 4.71 -10.13
C GLY A 132 11.83 4.74 -11.21
N ASP A 133 12.52 5.87 -11.39
CA ASP A 133 13.59 6.00 -12.38
C ASP A 133 14.86 5.22 -11.98
N VAL A 134 15.10 5.06 -10.67
CA VAL A 134 16.30 4.42 -10.14
C VAL A 134 16.08 2.97 -9.74
N VAL A 135 14.83 2.55 -9.51
CA VAL A 135 14.46 1.18 -9.11
C VAL A 135 15.09 0.08 -9.99
N PRO A 136 15.06 0.16 -11.34
CA PRO A 136 15.65 -0.88 -12.19
C PRO A 136 17.14 -1.12 -11.88
N ARG A 137 17.88 -0.03 -11.71
CA ARG A 137 19.32 -0.07 -11.40
C ARG A 137 19.58 -0.56 -9.99
N ILE A 138 18.74 -0.18 -9.03
CA ILE A 138 18.83 -0.66 -7.65
C ILE A 138 18.64 -2.18 -7.63
N VAL A 139 17.59 -2.68 -8.29
CA VAL A 139 17.31 -4.12 -8.38
C VAL A 139 18.46 -4.87 -9.04
N GLU A 140 18.98 -4.36 -10.16
CA GLU A 140 20.13 -4.92 -10.87
C GLU A 140 21.38 -4.97 -9.98
N LYS A 141 21.76 -3.86 -9.34
CA LYS A 141 22.97 -3.76 -8.51
C LYS A 141 22.91 -4.57 -7.23
N LEU A 142 21.71 -4.77 -6.68
CA LEU A 142 21.50 -5.64 -5.52
C LEU A 142 21.43 -7.12 -5.91
N GLU A 143 21.41 -7.42 -7.21
CA GLU A 143 21.24 -8.78 -7.75
C GLU A 143 19.99 -9.49 -7.19
N THR A 144 18.97 -8.69 -6.84
CA THR A 144 17.74 -9.22 -6.24
C THR A 144 16.76 -9.65 -7.33
N ARG A 145 16.13 -10.80 -7.12
CA ARG A 145 15.00 -11.30 -7.94
C ARG A 145 13.66 -10.96 -7.29
N SER A 146 13.50 -9.71 -6.87
CA SER A 146 12.25 -9.27 -6.24
C SER A 146 11.22 -8.96 -7.31
N ASP A 147 9.97 -9.36 -7.09
CA ASP A 147 8.83 -9.08 -7.98
C ASP A 147 8.26 -7.69 -7.73
N LEU A 148 8.48 -7.15 -6.52
CA LEU A 148 8.07 -5.83 -6.10
C LEU A 148 9.17 -5.13 -5.32
N VAL A 149 9.21 -3.81 -5.44
CA VAL A 149 9.99 -2.93 -4.58
C VAL A 149 9.02 -2.06 -3.79
N VAL A 150 9.11 -2.14 -2.47
CA VAL A 150 8.25 -1.44 -1.52
C VAL A 150 9.03 -0.27 -0.95
N SER A 151 8.53 0.95 -1.15
CA SER A 151 8.99 2.14 -0.44
C SER A 151 7.92 2.61 0.51
N ALA A 152 8.33 3.03 1.71
CA ALA A 152 7.40 3.54 2.70
C ALA A 152 7.99 4.77 3.40
N ASN A 153 7.15 5.79 3.58
CA ASN A 153 7.51 7.06 4.21
C ASN A 153 6.49 7.40 5.31
N VAL A 154 6.96 7.93 6.44
CA VAL A 154 6.09 8.53 7.45
C VAL A 154 5.92 10.01 7.11
N VAL A 155 4.68 10.39 6.81
CA VAL A 155 4.31 11.75 6.37
C VAL A 155 3.29 12.35 7.34
N MET A 156 3.26 13.69 7.42
CA MET A 156 2.18 14.39 8.12
C MET A 156 1.04 14.61 7.16
N ARG A 157 -0.15 14.20 7.55
CA ARG A 157 -1.39 14.47 6.82
C ARG A 157 -2.40 15.12 7.74
N THR A 158 -3.43 15.68 7.13
CA THR A 158 -4.45 16.45 7.83
C THR A 158 -5.64 15.54 8.08
N GLY A 159 -5.99 15.35 9.35
CA GLY A 159 -7.24 14.69 9.72
C GLY A 159 -8.36 15.67 10.02
N GLU A 160 -9.58 15.21 9.80
CA GLU A 160 -10.80 15.98 9.96
C GLU A 160 -11.60 15.46 11.16
N TRP A 161 -12.15 16.38 11.95
CA TRP A 161 -13.01 16.00 13.07
C TRP A 161 -14.36 15.47 12.57
N ASN A 162 -14.75 14.31 13.11
CA ASN A 162 -16.03 13.67 12.88
C ASN A 162 -16.72 13.43 14.23
N GLY A 163 -17.86 14.09 14.49
CA GLY A 163 -18.58 13.93 15.76
C GLY A 163 -17.84 14.46 17.00
N GLY A 164 -16.99 15.49 16.81
CA GLY A 164 -16.44 16.35 17.86
C GLY A 164 -15.37 15.78 18.80
N SER A 165 -15.17 14.45 18.81
CA SER A 165 -14.12 13.79 19.61
C SER A 165 -13.36 12.72 18.85
N THR A 166 -13.65 12.58 17.56
CA THR A 166 -13.03 11.58 16.71
C THR A 166 -12.41 12.26 15.51
N LEU A 167 -11.15 11.96 15.23
CA LEU A 167 -10.46 12.41 14.03
C LEU A 167 -10.42 11.25 13.03
N VAL A 168 -10.59 11.59 11.76
CA VAL A 168 -10.58 10.66 10.63
C VAL A 168 -9.58 11.16 9.60
N TRP A 169 -8.70 10.28 9.13
CA TRP A 169 -7.77 10.55 8.04
C TRP A 169 -7.23 9.23 7.48
N ASP A 170 -6.86 9.22 6.20
CA ASP A 170 -6.16 8.10 5.54
C ASP A 170 -6.68 6.72 5.97
N GLY A 171 -8.01 6.55 5.83
CA GLY A 171 -8.74 5.32 6.12
C GLY A 171 -8.88 4.93 7.60
N VAL A 172 -8.25 5.63 8.55
CA VAL A 172 -8.33 5.32 10.00
C VAL A 172 -9.19 6.30 10.78
N ARG A 173 -9.54 5.88 12.00
CA ARG A 173 -10.32 6.66 12.96
C ARG A 173 -9.69 6.59 14.34
N ARG A 174 -9.38 7.75 14.93
CA ARG A 174 -8.86 7.84 16.31
C ARG A 174 -9.74 8.74 17.16
N ARG A 175 -10.08 8.27 18.35
CA ARG A 175 -10.78 9.08 19.34
C ARG A 175 -9.76 9.91 20.10
N ASP A 176 -9.93 11.23 20.10
CA ASP A 176 -9.18 12.12 20.96
C ASP A 176 -10.01 12.48 22.18
N ARG A 177 -9.64 11.92 23.34
CA ARG A 177 -10.31 12.21 24.61
C ARG A 177 -9.89 13.56 25.21
N THR A 178 -8.86 14.19 24.66
CA THR A 178 -8.32 15.48 25.14
C THR A 178 -8.89 16.68 24.39
N ALA A 179 -9.57 16.45 23.26
CA ALA A 179 -10.41 17.44 22.61
C ALA A 179 -11.52 17.88 23.58
N GLY A 180 -11.33 19.05 24.20
CA GLY A 180 -12.38 19.69 24.99
C GLY A 180 -13.60 20.02 24.12
N ALA A 181 -14.70 20.43 24.76
CA ALA A 181 -15.99 20.73 24.10
C ALA A 181 -15.94 21.80 22.98
N GLY A 182 -14.79 22.43 22.73
CA GLY A 182 -14.57 23.43 21.68
C GLY A 182 -13.79 22.95 20.44
N ALA A 183 -13.27 21.71 20.41
CA ALA A 183 -12.55 21.16 19.25
C ALA A 183 -13.48 20.44 18.27
N THR A 184 -14.72 20.93 18.14
CA THR A 184 -15.79 20.21 17.42
C THR A 184 -15.78 20.43 15.91
N THR A 185 -14.98 21.37 15.42
CA THR A 185 -14.84 21.71 13.99
C THR A 185 -13.39 22.08 13.69
N GLY A 186 -12.83 21.53 12.61
CA GLY A 186 -11.49 21.89 12.13
C GLY A 186 -10.68 20.68 11.69
N THR A 187 -9.36 20.88 11.61
CA THR A 187 -8.41 19.84 11.24
C THR A 187 -7.31 19.69 12.29
N SER A 188 -6.68 18.53 12.32
CA SER A 188 -5.54 18.26 13.19
C SER A 188 -4.47 17.45 12.46
N PRO A 189 -3.17 17.65 12.72
CA PRO A 189 -2.10 16.86 12.12
C PRO A 189 -2.14 15.41 12.63
N GLY A 190 -2.23 14.47 11.68
CA GLY A 190 -2.01 13.04 11.87
C GLY A 190 -0.71 12.61 11.20
N SER A 191 -0.06 11.61 11.76
CA SER A 191 0.98 10.87 11.08
C SER A 191 0.34 9.78 10.23
N SER A 192 0.88 9.56 9.03
CA SER A 192 0.41 8.55 8.10
C SER A 192 1.59 7.85 7.46
N LEU A 193 1.40 6.58 7.13
CA LEU A 193 2.30 5.80 6.31
C LEU A 193 1.89 5.98 4.85
N GLU A 194 2.75 6.60 4.05
CA GLU A 194 2.69 6.49 2.60
C GLU A 194 3.42 5.22 2.19
N VAL A 195 2.76 4.38 1.38
CA VAL A 195 3.38 3.22 0.74
C VAL A 195 3.30 3.39 -0.76
N ALA A 196 4.39 3.07 -1.47
CA ALA A 196 4.38 2.88 -2.91
C ALA A 196 5.00 1.52 -3.28
N LEU A 197 4.37 0.87 -4.26
CA LEU A 197 4.83 -0.37 -4.86
C LEU A 197 5.32 -0.10 -6.27
N HIS A 198 6.54 -0.54 -6.55
CA HIS A 198 7.14 -0.48 -7.87
C HIS A 198 7.39 -1.89 -8.39
N ALA A 199 7.12 -2.11 -9.67
CA ALA A 199 7.61 -3.28 -10.38
C ALA A 199 9.15 -3.16 -10.56
N PRO A 200 9.86 -4.26 -10.89
CA PRO A 200 11.32 -4.25 -11.01
C PRO A 200 11.82 -3.35 -12.13
N ASP A 201 10.98 -3.05 -13.12
CA ASP A 201 11.22 -2.09 -14.20
C ASP A 201 10.99 -0.62 -13.79
N GLY A 202 10.64 -0.37 -12.53
CA GLY A 202 10.44 0.96 -11.97
C GLY A 202 9.01 1.49 -12.10
N ALA A 203 8.14 0.81 -12.86
CA ALA A 203 6.75 1.23 -13.01
C ALA A 203 6.04 1.22 -11.65
N ARG A 204 5.39 2.34 -11.28
CA ARG A 204 4.59 2.41 -10.06
C ARG A 204 3.29 1.62 -10.28
N VAL A 205 3.15 0.55 -9.52
CA VAL A 205 2.00 -0.36 -9.55
C VAL A 205 0.89 0.16 -8.65
N PHE A 206 1.26 0.63 -7.46
CA PHE A 206 0.31 1.08 -6.44
C PHE A 206 0.93 2.17 -5.55
N SER A 207 0.09 3.04 -5.01
CA SER A 207 0.44 3.87 -3.85
C SER A 207 -0.78 4.08 -2.96
N GLY A 208 -0.59 4.11 -1.65
CA GLY A 208 -1.66 4.30 -0.68
C GLY A 208 -1.18 4.97 0.61
N TYR A 209 -2.14 5.45 1.39
CA TYR A 209 -1.89 6.09 2.68
C TYR A 209 -2.64 5.38 3.79
N GLY A 210 -2.02 5.17 4.94
CA GLY A 210 -2.70 4.65 6.11
C GLY A 210 -2.33 5.42 7.36
N GLY A 211 -3.32 5.96 8.06
CA GLY A 211 -3.06 6.76 9.25
C GLY A 211 -2.45 5.94 10.38
N LEU A 212 -1.39 6.45 11.00
CA LEU A 212 -0.65 5.78 12.07
C LEU A 212 -1.14 6.27 13.43
N ASP A 213 -0.94 7.55 13.72
CA ASP A 213 -1.25 8.11 15.04
C ASP A 213 -1.44 9.64 14.99
N LEU A 214 -2.10 10.19 16.01
CA LEU A 214 -2.23 11.64 16.19
C LEU A 214 -0.92 12.23 16.71
N VAL A 215 -0.42 13.27 16.04
CA VAL A 215 0.87 13.87 16.42
C VAL A 215 0.76 14.67 17.71
N PHE A 216 -0.34 15.42 17.86
CA PHE A 216 -0.53 16.35 18.95
C PHE A 216 -1.66 15.93 19.89
N GLN A 217 -1.59 16.41 21.13
CA GLN A 217 -2.66 16.40 22.12
C GLN A 217 -2.76 17.76 22.78
N PHE A 218 -3.96 18.11 23.26
CA PHE A 218 -4.14 19.33 24.03
C PHE A 218 -3.81 19.09 25.50
N ASN A 219 -2.80 19.79 26.02
CA ASN A 219 -2.48 19.77 27.44
C ASN A 219 -3.40 20.73 28.19
N LEU A 220 -4.39 20.21 28.93
CA LEU A 220 -5.37 21.02 29.67
C LEU A 220 -4.72 21.91 30.75
N GLN A 221 -3.62 21.48 31.37
CA GLN A 221 -2.95 22.23 32.42
C GLN A 221 -2.20 23.44 31.85
N LYS A 222 -1.47 23.23 30.76
CA LYS A 222 -0.66 24.26 30.10
C LYS A 222 -1.45 25.10 29.09
N LYS A 223 -2.62 24.61 28.67
CA LYS A 223 -3.47 25.18 27.61
C LYS A 223 -2.73 25.35 26.27
N ILE A 224 -1.88 24.38 25.92
CA ILE A 224 -1.12 24.36 24.66
C ILE A 224 -1.25 22.99 23.98
N MET A 225 -1.02 22.97 22.67
CA MET A 225 -0.81 21.72 21.93
C MET A 225 0.60 21.22 22.20
N GLU A 226 0.75 19.96 22.57
CA GLU A 226 2.05 19.30 22.73
C GLU A 226 2.09 18.00 21.93
N ILE A 227 3.29 17.57 21.54
CA ILE A 227 3.49 16.28 20.89
C ILE A 227 3.07 15.18 21.85
N ARG A 228 2.34 14.17 21.36
CA ARG A 228 1.90 13.05 22.19
C ARG A 228 3.12 12.30 22.72
N PRO A 229 3.22 12.04 24.04
CA PRO A 229 4.33 11.28 24.59
C PRO A 229 4.32 9.81 24.12
N THR A 230 3.15 9.32 23.69
CA THR A 230 2.94 7.97 23.17
C THR A 230 2.92 7.89 21.64
N LEU A 231 3.35 8.95 20.96
CA LEU A 231 3.32 9.03 19.50
C LEU A 231 4.03 7.82 18.87
N LEU A 232 3.31 7.09 18.01
CA LEU A 232 3.80 5.90 17.31
C LEU A 232 4.26 4.76 18.24
N GLN A 233 3.74 4.69 19.48
CA GLN A 233 4.05 3.61 20.42
C GLN A 233 3.01 2.49 20.40
N ASP A 234 1.74 2.81 20.10
CA ASP A 234 0.64 1.86 20.05
C ASP A 234 0.72 0.99 18.79
N GLU A 235 1.19 -0.24 18.97
CA GLU A 235 1.40 -1.20 17.88
C GLU A 235 0.11 -1.55 17.12
N SER A 236 -1.04 -1.54 17.81
CA SER A 236 -2.33 -1.83 17.16
C SER A 236 -2.68 -0.74 16.14
N ASN A 237 -2.46 0.53 16.50
CA ASN A 237 -2.67 1.65 15.59
C ASN A 237 -1.71 1.60 14.40
N LEU A 238 -0.45 1.23 14.64
CA LEU A 238 0.54 1.08 13.57
C LEU A 238 0.17 -0.07 12.62
N ALA A 239 -0.25 -1.21 13.15
CA ALA A 239 -0.63 -2.38 12.34
C ALA A 239 -1.86 -2.10 11.47
N GLU A 240 -2.87 -1.42 12.02
CA GLU A 240 -4.03 -0.93 11.25
C GLU A 240 -3.58 0.02 10.14
N GLY A 241 -2.76 1.03 10.47
CA GLY A 241 -2.24 1.98 9.48
C GLY A 241 -1.43 1.31 8.37
N VAL A 242 -0.59 0.33 8.68
CA VAL A 242 0.11 -0.48 7.68
C VAL A 242 -0.88 -1.21 6.79
N CYS A 243 -1.88 -1.89 7.36
CA CYS A 243 -2.89 -2.60 6.56
C CYS A 243 -3.65 -1.66 5.62
N VAL A 244 -4.10 -0.52 6.14
CA VAL A 244 -4.83 0.48 5.37
C VAL A 244 -3.96 1.07 4.26
N ALA A 245 -2.67 1.32 4.50
CA ALA A 245 -1.76 1.85 3.48
C ALA A 245 -1.62 0.94 2.25
N PHE A 246 -1.78 -0.38 2.41
CA PHE A 246 -1.79 -1.34 1.32
C PHE A 246 -3.19 -1.60 0.71
N TYR A 247 -4.26 -1.00 1.24
CA TYR A 247 -5.60 -1.16 0.68
C TYR A 247 -5.79 -0.30 -0.59
N PRO A 248 -6.45 -0.81 -1.65
CA PRO A 248 -7.07 -2.14 -1.79
C PRO A 248 -6.17 -3.20 -2.43
N TYR A 249 -4.86 -2.98 -2.53
CA TYR A 249 -3.95 -3.84 -3.29
C TYR A 249 -4.03 -5.31 -2.86
N PHE A 250 -3.95 -5.60 -1.55
CA PHE A 250 -4.03 -6.98 -1.02
C PHE A 250 -5.44 -7.43 -0.58
N GLY A 251 -6.50 -6.77 -1.05
CA GLY A 251 -7.89 -7.18 -0.82
C GLY A 251 -8.72 -6.25 0.07
N MET A 252 -9.76 -6.81 0.68
CA MET A 252 -10.90 -6.08 1.28
C MET A 252 -10.59 -5.46 2.66
N GLU A 253 -11.32 -4.40 3.04
CA GLU A 253 -11.16 -3.66 4.31
C GLU A 253 -11.32 -4.52 5.58
N GLU A 254 -12.12 -5.59 5.52
CA GLU A 254 -12.42 -6.48 6.66
C GLU A 254 -11.17 -7.13 7.28
N TYR A 255 -10.05 -7.11 6.56
CA TYR A 255 -8.75 -7.59 7.04
C TYR A 255 -8.02 -6.57 7.93
N CYS A 256 -8.36 -5.29 7.86
CA CYS A 256 -7.64 -4.22 8.57
C CYS A 256 -8.24 -3.86 9.93
N ASN A 257 -9.49 -4.25 10.20
CA ASN A 257 -10.23 -3.89 11.42
C ASN A 257 -10.37 -5.06 12.42
N ARG A 258 -9.47 -6.06 12.39
CA ARG A 258 -9.52 -7.23 13.28
C ARG A 258 -8.59 -7.10 14.47
#